data_AF-A0A661ZV92-F1
#
_entry.id   AF-A0A661ZV92-F1
#
_cell.length_a   1.000
_cell.length_b   1.000
_cell.length_c   1.000
_cell.angle_alpha   90.00
_cell.angle_beta   90.00
_cell.angle_gamma   90.00
#
_symmetry.space_group_name_H-M   'P 1'
#
loop_
_entity.id
_entity.type
_entity.pdbx_description
1 polymer ?
#
loop_
_entity_poly.entity_id
_entity_poly.type
_entity_poly.pdbx_seq_one_letter_code
_entity_poly.pdbx_strand_id
1 'polypeptide(L)'
;ARYYHPTKDPVVLAYYQPTRGESEPGIIQYRQGNYLESKKLLSERLAQDKDNKLILLFYLLSAMELDRQQLVMELINTEEPAPTDMLDQSISWYSTLALIKSDSREAALEKLHPLTEQEGPYQNDAIKLEKVLLK
;
A
#
# COMPACT_ATOMS: atom_id res chain seq x y z
N ALA A 1 0.11 17.08 7.82
CA ALA A 1 0.04 15.89 8.70
C ALA A 1 0.09 14.65 7.83
N ARG A 2 0.82 13.59 8.20
CA ARG A 2 0.77 12.32 7.44
C ARG A 2 -0.61 11.70 7.64
N TYR A 3 -1.35 11.44 6.57
CA TYR A 3 -2.67 10.78 6.62
C TYR A 3 -2.59 9.27 6.90
N TYR A 4 -1.39 8.73 7.13
CA TYR A 4 -1.17 7.30 7.28
C TYR A 4 0.03 7.00 8.20
N HIS A 5 -0.05 5.86 8.91
CA HIS A 5 0.96 5.40 9.86
C HIS A 5 1.16 3.87 9.71
N PRO A 6 1.95 3.42 8.73
CA PRO A 6 2.11 1.99 8.45
C PRO A 6 2.67 1.20 9.63
N THR A 7 3.45 1.87 10.49
CA THR A 7 4.02 1.28 11.71
C THR A 7 3.01 1.03 12.83
N LYS A 8 1.78 1.56 12.70
CA LYS A 8 0.67 1.34 13.62
C LYS A 8 -0.49 0.55 13.00
N ASP A 9 -0.38 0.24 11.72
CA ASP A 9 -1.40 -0.49 10.97
C ASP A 9 -1.35 -1.98 11.35
N PRO A 10 -2.42 -2.52 11.95
CA PRO A 10 -2.42 -3.90 12.44
C PRO A 10 -2.23 -4.92 11.32
N VAL A 11 -2.66 -4.63 10.08
CA VAL A 11 -2.49 -5.55 8.96
C VAL A 11 -1.04 -5.56 8.50
N VAL A 12 -0.43 -4.39 8.33
CA VAL A 12 1.00 -4.28 7.98
C VAL A 12 1.87 -4.92 9.06
N LEU A 13 1.53 -4.73 10.34
CA LEU A 13 2.23 -5.35 11.46
C LEU A 13 2.10 -6.87 11.48
N ALA A 14 0.95 -7.44 11.08
CA ALA A 14 0.78 -8.89 10.99
C ALA A 14 1.76 -9.51 9.99
N TYR A 15 2.04 -8.82 8.88
CA TYR A 15 3.01 -9.24 7.88
C TYR A 15 4.48 -8.98 8.26
N TYR A 16 4.75 -8.36 9.41
CA TYR A 16 6.11 -8.32 9.97
C TYR A 16 6.52 -9.59 10.69
N GLN A 17 5.58 -10.49 11.01
CA GLN A 17 5.92 -11.69 11.74
C GLN A 17 6.64 -12.67 10.81
N PRO A 18 7.88 -13.09 11.15
CA PRO A 18 8.64 -14.02 10.33
C PRO A 18 7.97 -15.39 10.35
N THR A 19 7.11 -15.67 9.39
CA THR A 19 6.64 -17.03 9.14
C THR A 19 7.77 -17.80 8.44
N ARG A 20 8.63 -18.44 9.23
CA ARG A 20 9.59 -19.48 8.81
C ARG A 20 10.68 -19.01 7.82
N GLY A 21 11.70 -18.36 8.35
CA GLY A 21 13.09 -18.56 7.89
C GLY A 21 13.63 -17.67 6.77
N GLU A 22 12.81 -17.08 5.91
CA GLU A 22 13.28 -16.13 4.91
C GLU A 22 12.62 -14.77 5.14
N SER A 23 13.34 -13.90 5.86
CA SER A 23 12.94 -12.50 5.95
C SER A 23 13.39 -11.81 4.66
N GLU A 24 12.43 -11.37 3.86
CA GLU A 24 12.73 -10.66 2.60
C GLU A 24 13.59 -9.41 2.91
N PRO A 25 14.83 -9.31 2.36
CA PRO A 25 15.78 -8.27 2.74
C PRO A 25 15.24 -6.84 2.60
N GLY A 26 14.43 -6.59 1.58
CA GLY A 26 13.77 -5.29 1.39
C GLY A 26 12.82 -4.93 2.54
N ILE A 27 12.03 -5.89 3.02
CA ILE A 27 11.12 -5.68 4.16
C ILE A 27 11.91 -5.41 5.45
N ILE A 28 13.05 -6.07 5.64
CA ILE A 28 13.95 -5.78 6.76
C ILE A 28 14.44 -4.33 6.71
N GLN A 29 14.89 -3.86 5.55
CA GLN A 29 15.36 -2.48 5.39
C GLN A 29 14.22 -1.47 5.63
N TYR A 30 12.99 -1.76 5.19
CA TYR A 30 11.83 -0.92 5.48
C TYR A 30 11.63 -0.73 6.99
N ARG A 31 11.68 -1.83 7.75
CA ARG A 31 11.52 -1.82 9.21
C ARG A 31 12.60 -1.03 9.93
N GLN A 32 13.81 -0.99 9.37
CA GLN A 32 14.93 -0.23 9.91
C GLN A 32 14.87 1.26 9.54
N GLY A 33 13.87 1.69 8.77
CA GLY A 33 13.76 3.07 8.27
C GLY A 33 14.64 3.34 7.04
N ASN A 34 15.30 2.32 6.50
CA ASN A 34 16.17 2.42 5.32
C ASN A 34 15.33 2.35 4.03
N TYR A 35 14.40 3.29 3.85
CA TYR A 35 13.39 3.24 2.79
C TYR A 35 13.98 3.25 1.38
N LEU A 36 15.12 3.92 1.17
CA LEU A 36 15.79 3.94 -0.13
C LEU A 36 16.31 2.56 -0.52
N GLU A 37 17.01 1.89 0.40
CA GLU A 37 17.54 0.55 0.17
C GLU A 37 16.43 -0.49 0.08
N SER A 38 15.42 -0.37 0.95
CA SER A 38 14.19 -1.16 0.89
C SER A 38 13.57 -1.10 -0.51
N LYS A 39 13.30 0.11 -1.02
CA LYS A 39 12.70 0.30 -2.34
C LYS A 39 13.53 -0.35 -3.45
N LYS A 40 14.85 -0.21 -3.40
CA LYS A 40 15.77 -0.82 -4.38
C LYS A 40 15.64 -2.35 -4.38
N LEU A 41 15.83 -2.98 -3.22
CA LEU A 41 15.76 -4.44 -3.08
C LEU A 41 14.39 -4.99 -3.47
N LEU A 42 13.30 -4.33 -3.07
CA LEU A 42 11.94 -4.74 -3.41
C LEU A 42 11.64 -4.56 -4.91
N SER A 43 12.18 -3.53 -5.56
CA SER A 43 12.03 -3.34 -7.00
C SER A 43 12.68 -4.46 -7.82
N GLU A 44 13.87 -4.91 -7.40
CA GLU A 44 14.57 -6.05 -8.00
C GLU A 44 13.75 -7.34 -7.82
N ARG A 45 13.13 -7.51 -6.64
CA ARG A 45 12.27 -8.65 -6.35
C ARG A 45 10.98 -8.64 -7.18
N LEU A 46 10.31 -7.50 -7.33
CA LEU A 46 9.12 -7.35 -8.20
C LEU A 46 9.43 -7.65 -9.66
N ALA A 47 10.63 -7.31 -10.13
CA ALA A 47 11.04 -7.64 -11.49
C ALA A 47 11.13 -9.16 -11.74
N GLN A 48 11.38 -9.95 -10.68
CA GLN A 48 11.47 -11.41 -10.73
C GLN A 48 10.11 -12.09 -10.47
N ASP A 49 9.26 -11.47 -9.65
CA ASP A 49 7.96 -12.00 -9.24
C ASP A 49 6.96 -10.84 -9.10
N LYS A 50 6.29 -10.52 -10.21
CA LYS A 50 5.38 -9.36 -10.31
C LYS A 50 4.09 -9.55 -9.50
N ASP A 51 3.72 -10.79 -9.23
CA ASP A 51 2.46 -11.12 -8.55
C ASP A 51 2.63 -11.18 -7.01
N ASN A 52 3.83 -10.89 -6.51
CA ASN A 52 4.11 -10.90 -5.09
C ASN A 52 3.53 -9.66 -4.39
N LYS A 53 2.25 -9.77 -4.03
CA LYS A 53 1.45 -8.75 -3.33
C LYS A 53 2.13 -8.20 -2.06
N LEU A 54 2.82 -9.05 -1.31
CA LEU A 54 3.51 -8.63 -0.09
C LEU A 54 4.69 -7.70 -0.41
N ILE A 55 5.50 -8.08 -1.40
CA ILE A 55 6.60 -7.24 -1.88
C ILE A 55 6.06 -5.93 -2.45
N LEU A 56 4.96 -5.99 -3.22
CA LEU A 56 4.30 -4.81 -3.77
C LEU A 56 3.86 -3.84 -2.67
N LEU A 57 3.21 -4.35 -1.61
CA LEU A 57 2.80 -3.53 -0.46
C LEU A 57 4.00 -2.80 0.15
N PHE A 58 5.09 -3.51 0.45
CA PHE A 58 6.27 -2.88 1.06
C PHE A 58 7.02 -1.94 0.11
N TYR A 59 6.98 -2.20 -1.19
CA TYR A 59 7.53 -1.29 -2.20
C TYR A 59 6.74 0.02 -2.22
N LEU A 60 5.41 -0.07 -2.27
CA LEU A 60 4.48 1.06 -2.20
C LEU A 60 4.72 1.91 -0.95
N LEU A 61 4.77 1.26 0.21
CA LEU A 61 5.05 1.93 1.49
C LEU A 61 6.42 2.64 1.48
N SER A 62 7.46 1.98 0.99
CA SER A 62 8.81 2.57 0.89
C SER A 62 8.82 3.80 -0.03
N ALA A 63 8.13 3.74 -1.17
CA ALA A 63 8.03 4.85 -2.09
C ALA A 63 7.21 6.02 -1.51
N MET A 64 6.14 5.73 -0.75
CA MET A 64 5.35 6.74 -0.07
C MET A 64 6.14 7.48 1.03
N GLU A 65 7.00 6.77 1.77
CA GLU A 65 7.89 7.35 2.79
C GLU A 65 8.99 8.23 2.18
N LEU A 66 9.37 7.98 0.91
CA LEU A 66 10.35 8.77 0.16
C LEU A 66 9.74 9.91 -0.66
N ASP A 67 8.42 10.15 -0.55
CA ASP A 67 7.67 11.08 -1.41
C ASP A 67 7.87 10.82 -2.90
N ARG A 68 7.92 9.53 -3.29
CA ARG A 68 8.03 9.07 -4.69
C ARG A 68 6.80 8.29 -5.12
N GLN A 69 5.61 8.74 -4.74
CA GLN A 69 4.34 8.07 -5.04
C GLN A 69 4.11 7.87 -6.55
N GLN A 70 4.60 8.81 -7.37
CA GLN A 70 4.56 8.70 -8.84
C GLN A 70 5.17 7.40 -9.38
N LEU A 71 6.21 6.86 -8.72
CA LEU A 71 6.84 5.60 -9.15
C LEU A 71 5.97 4.36 -8.88
N VAL A 72 4.99 4.48 -8.01
CA VAL A 72 4.07 3.38 -7.70
C VAL A 72 2.82 3.46 -8.56
N MET A 73 2.51 4.63 -9.11
CA MET A 73 1.40 4.82 -10.04
C MET A 73 1.48 3.89 -11.25
N GLU A 74 2.69 3.62 -11.75
CA GLU A 74 2.92 2.68 -12.85
C GLU A 74 2.59 1.22 -12.49
N LEU A 75 2.54 0.91 -11.18
CA LEU A 75 2.22 -0.41 -10.65
C LEU A 75 0.78 -0.52 -10.12
N ILE A 76 0.14 0.60 -9.83
CA ILE A 76 -1.26 0.65 -9.37
C ILE A 76 -2.15 0.52 -10.59
N ASN A 77 -2.64 -0.69 -10.85
CA ASN A 77 -3.70 -0.88 -11.83
C ASN A 77 -5.04 -0.51 -11.18
N THR A 78 -5.73 0.51 -11.71
CA THR A 78 -7.04 0.95 -11.19
C THR A 78 -8.17 -0.03 -11.52
N GLU A 79 -7.97 -0.91 -12.50
CA GLU A 79 -8.95 -1.94 -12.93
C GLU A 79 -8.81 -3.28 -12.17
N GLU A 80 -8.02 -3.32 -11.09
CA GLU A 80 -7.92 -4.55 -10.29
C GLU A 80 -9.28 -4.98 -9.73
N PRO A 81 -9.53 -6.30 -9.65
CA PRO A 81 -10.73 -6.82 -9.02
C PRO A 81 -10.83 -6.32 -7.58
N ALA A 82 -12.06 -6.25 -7.08
CA ALA A 82 -12.32 -5.85 -5.71
C ALA A 82 -11.45 -6.68 -4.74
N PRO A 83 -10.87 -6.05 -3.70
CA PRO A 83 -9.91 -6.71 -2.84
C PRO A 83 -10.54 -7.94 -2.19
N THR A 84 -9.82 -9.06 -2.14
CA THR A 84 -10.39 -10.36 -1.70
C THR A 84 -9.95 -10.78 -0.31
N ASP A 85 -8.84 -10.22 0.18
CA ASP A 85 -8.29 -10.49 1.49
C ASP A 85 -7.72 -9.21 2.15
N MET A 86 -7.20 -9.34 3.38
CA MET A 86 -6.65 -8.21 4.13
C MET A 86 -5.42 -7.59 3.46
N LEU A 87 -4.61 -8.36 2.74
CA LEU A 87 -3.44 -7.86 2.03
C LEU A 87 -3.86 -7.02 0.83
N ASP A 88 -4.83 -7.52 0.05
CA ASP A 88 -5.43 -6.79 -1.07
C ASP A 88 -6.07 -5.49 -0.59
N GLN A 89 -6.82 -5.54 0.50
CA GLN A 89 -7.42 -4.32 1.07
C GLN A 89 -6.35 -3.32 1.52
N SER A 90 -5.21 -3.79 2.05
CA SER A 90 -4.08 -2.94 2.43
C SER A 90 -3.43 -2.30 1.22
N ILE A 91 -3.17 -3.07 0.16
CA ILE A 91 -2.62 -2.56 -1.09
C ILE A 91 -3.57 -1.50 -1.67
N SER A 92 -4.87 -1.78 -1.71
CA SER A 92 -5.88 -0.83 -2.20
C SER A 92 -5.90 0.46 -1.35
N TRP A 93 -5.86 0.33 -0.03
CA TRP A 93 -5.83 1.46 0.89
C TRP A 93 -4.59 2.35 0.68
N TYR A 94 -3.40 1.78 0.71
CA TYR A 94 -2.16 2.55 0.52
C TYR A 94 -2.02 3.09 -0.90
N SER A 95 -2.56 2.40 -1.91
CA SER A 95 -2.61 2.89 -3.29
C SER A 95 -3.50 4.12 -3.39
N THR A 96 -4.69 4.08 -2.76
CA THR A 96 -5.59 5.23 -2.65
C THR A 96 -4.87 6.43 -2.02
N LEU A 97 -4.17 6.21 -0.90
CA LEU A 97 -3.45 7.29 -0.23
C LEU A 97 -2.31 7.85 -1.08
N ALA A 98 -1.62 7.01 -1.86
CA ALA A 98 -0.60 7.45 -2.81
C ALA A 98 -1.19 8.28 -3.96
N LEU A 99 -2.36 7.89 -4.46
CA LEU A 99 -3.13 8.63 -5.49
C LEU A 99 -3.53 10.01 -4.99
N ILE A 100 -4.06 10.11 -3.77
CA ILE A 100 -4.41 11.39 -3.13
C ILE A 100 -3.17 12.29 -2.99
N LYS A 101 -2.04 11.73 -2.53
CA LYS A 101 -0.79 12.48 -2.40
C LYS A 101 -0.22 12.95 -3.74
N SER A 102 -0.67 12.37 -4.85
CA SER A 102 -0.26 12.73 -6.21
C SER A 102 -1.32 13.56 -6.93
N ASP A 103 -2.27 14.14 -6.20
CA ASP A 103 -3.40 14.94 -6.70
C ASP A 103 -4.31 14.21 -7.73
N SER A 104 -4.24 12.88 -7.79
CA SER A 104 -5.06 12.04 -8.68
C SER A 104 -6.38 11.65 -8.01
N ARG A 105 -7.24 12.64 -7.77
CA ARG A 105 -8.46 12.50 -6.96
C ARG A 105 -9.49 11.51 -7.54
N GLU A 106 -9.72 11.53 -8.85
CA GLU A 106 -10.70 10.64 -9.49
C GLU A 106 -10.28 9.18 -9.38
N ALA A 107 -9.04 8.87 -9.76
CA ALA A 107 -8.47 7.53 -9.60
C ALA A 107 -8.42 7.08 -8.14
N ALA A 108 -8.19 8.00 -7.18
CA ALA A 108 -8.27 7.70 -5.77
C ALA A 108 -9.69 7.26 -5.35
N LEU A 109 -10.74 7.94 -5.84
CA LEU A 109 -12.13 7.56 -5.57
C LEU A 109 -12.46 6.19 -6.14
N GLU A 110 -12.07 5.92 -7.39
CA GLU A 110 -12.28 4.61 -8.02
C GLU A 110 -11.63 3.47 -7.23
N LYS A 111 -10.38 3.66 -6.80
CA LYS A 111 -9.65 2.67 -5.99
C LYS A 111 -10.23 2.52 -4.58
N LEU A 112 -10.75 3.60 -4.00
CA LEU A 112 -11.31 3.63 -2.65
C LEU A 112 -12.68 2.95 -2.55
N HIS A 113 -13.51 3.08 -3.58
CA HIS A 113 -14.91 2.68 -3.55
C HIS A 113 -15.14 1.23 -3.09
N PRO A 114 -14.40 0.21 -3.58
CA PRO A 114 -14.55 -1.16 -3.11
C PRO A 114 -14.31 -1.33 -1.59
N LEU A 115 -13.45 -0.51 -0.98
CA LEU A 115 -13.18 -0.58 0.46
C LEU A 115 -14.33 -0.04 1.30
N THR A 116 -15.24 0.75 0.73
CA THR A 116 -16.41 1.29 1.44
C THR A 116 -17.52 0.24 1.57
N GLU A 117 -17.63 -0.65 0.59
CA GLU A 117 -18.68 -1.66 0.51
C GLU A 117 -18.32 -2.97 1.23
N GLN A 118 -17.02 -3.25 1.36
CA GLN A 118 -16.54 -4.48 1.98
C GLN A 118 -16.26 -4.31 3.48
N GLU A 119 -16.62 -5.33 4.27
CA GLU A 119 -16.17 -5.41 5.65
C GLU A 119 -14.65 -5.60 5.70
N GLY A 120 -13.98 -4.85 6.57
CA GLY A 120 -12.54 -4.95 6.69
C GLY A 120 -11.88 -3.88 7.56
N PRO A 121 -10.57 -4.01 7.81
CA PRO A 121 -9.81 -3.10 8.66
C PRO A 121 -9.87 -1.63 8.22
N TYR A 122 -10.05 -1.36 6.92
CA TYR A 122 -10.03 -0.01 6.37
C TYR A 122 -11.41 0.59 6.09
N GLN A 123 -12.50 -0.18 6.22
CA GLN A 123 -13.83 0.25 5.76
C GLN A 123 -14.29 1.58 6.35
N ASN A 124 -14.21 1.71 7.68
CA ASN A 124 -14.65 2.92 8.38
C ASN A 124 -13.85 4.15 7.98
N ASP A 125 -12.55 3.99 7.72
CA ASP A 125 -11.70 5.09 7.30
C ASP A 125 -11.88 5.40 5.81
N ALA A 126 -12.18 4.39 4.98
CA ALA A 126 -12.56 4.55 3.59
C ALA A 126 -13.85 5.37 3.44
N ILE A 127 -14.90 5.06 4.20
CA ILE A 127 -16.17 5.82 4.18
C ILE A 127 -15.95 7.29 4.59
N LYS A 128 -15.09 7.54 5.58
CA LYS A 128 -14.77 8.92 6.00
C LYS A 128 -13.99 9.64 4.90
N LEU A 129 -13.02 8.97 4.29
CA LEU A 129 -12.15 9.53 3.27
C LEU A 129 -12.92 9.84 1.98
N GLU A 130 -13.82 8.94 1.55
CA GLU A 130 -14.69 9.14 0.39
C GLU A 130 -15.54 10.41 0.54
N LYS A 131 -16.15 10.61 1.73
CA LYS A 131 -16.91 11.85 2.04
C LYS A 131 -16.07 13.12 1.98
N VAL A 132 -14.77 13.04 2.25
CA VAL A 132 -13.84 14.18 2.12
C VAL A 132 -13.50 14.40 0.65
N LEU A 133 -13.25 13.32 -0.10
CA LEU A 133 -12.93 13.34 -1.53
C LEU A 133 -14.12 13.61 -2.45
N LEU A 134 -15.35 13.74 -1.94
CA LEU A 134 -16.52 14.16 -2.71
C LEU A 134 -16.89 15.63 -2.50
N LYS A 135 -16.20 16.35 -1.61
CA LYS A 135 -16.39 17.79 -1.35
C LYS A 135 -15.48 18.67 -2.19
#